data_AF-C5KX01-F1
#
_entry.id   AF-C5KX01-F1
#
_cell.length_a   1.000
_cell.length_b   1.000
_cell.length_c   1.000
_cell.angle_alpha   90.00
_cell.angle_beta   90.00
_cell.angle_gamma   90.00
#
_symmetry.space_group_name_H-M   'P 1'
#
loop_
_entity.id
_entity.type
_entity.pdbx_description
1 polymer ?
#
loop_
_entity_poly.entity_id
_entity_poly.type
_entity_poly.pdbx_seq_one_letter_code
_entity_poly.pdbx_strand_id
1 'polypeptide(L)' 'MAHKSNPYKKARAAMRWKWKKKRTRRLQRKRRKMRQRSKLIIASFDLSKAVTATFNHPGLKESLSSWCSQLSVSLLRSAF' A
#
# COMPACT_ATOMS: atom_id res chain seq x y z
N MET A 1 23.52 17.67 -0.69
CA MET A 1 23.30 18.62 0.42
C MET A 1 24.64 18.89 1.11
N ALA A 2 25.35 19.90 0.60
CA ALA A 2 26.59 20.37 1.17
C ALA A 2 26.28 21.30 2.36
N HIS A 3 26.83 21.00 3.54
CA HIS A 3 27.35 22.02 4.46
C HIS A 3 28.35 21.40 5.44
N LYS A 4 29.58 21.95 5.39
CA LYS A 4 30.77 21.82 6.24
C LYS A 4 31.07 20.41 6.77
N SER A 5 32.21 19.88 6.32
CA SER A 5 32.93 18.67 6.79
C SER A 5 33.08 18.53 8.31
N ASN A 6 32.65 19.51 9.09
CA ASN A 6 32.81 19.61 10.52
C ASN A 6 31.49 20.05 11.21
N PRO A 7 30.61 19.11 11.55
CA PRO A 7 29.38 19.40 12.28
C PRO A 7 29.60 19.65 13.80
N TYR A 8 30.85 19.57 14.29
CA TYR A 8 31.19 19.77 15.69
C TYR A 8 31.58 21.21 16.03
N LYS A 9 32.06 21.99 15.05
CA LYS A 9 32.37 23.41 15.25
C LYS A 9 31.10 24.21 15.58
N LYS A 10 31.11 24.88 16.74
CA LYS A 10 30.07 25.82 17.18
C LYS A 10 30.48 27.25 16.82
N ALA A 11 30.44 27.61 15.54
CA ALA A 11 30.67 29.01 15.11
C ALA A 11 29.44 29.92 15.34
N ARG A 12 28.28 29.32 15.65
CA ARG A 12 27.03 29.99 16.01
C ARG A 12 26.50 29.32 17.28
N ALA A 13 25.63 29.98 18.06
CA ALA A 13 24.95 29.43 19.23
C ALA A 13 23.95 28.30 18.87
N ALA A 14 24.47 27.23 18.26
CA ALA A 14 23.73 26.11 17.76
C ALA A 14 23.73 24.96 18.77
N MET A 15 22.59 24.27 18.87
CA MET A 15 22.43 23.07 19.67
C MET A 15 23.48 22.01 19.31
N ARG A 16 24.07 21.36 20.33
CA ARG A 16 25.10 20.33 20.16
C ARG A 16 24.66 19.28 19.13
N TRP A 17 25.52 19.03 18.16
CA TRP A 17 25.27 18.10 17.06
C TRP A 17 24.77 16.71 17.50
N LYS A 18 25.32 16.16 18.59
CA LYS A 18 24.88 14.86 19.15
C LYS A 18 23.37 14.86 19.45
N TRP A 19 22.85 15.93 20.05
CA TRP A 19 21.43 16.07 20.38
C TRP A 19 20.58 16.33 19.14
N LYS A 20 21.07 17.15 18.20
CA LYS A 20 20.43 17.36 16.89
C LYS A 20 20.29 16.03 16.14
N LYS A 21 21.37 15.23 16.05
CA LYS A 21 21.39 13.90 15.42
C LYS A 21 20.43 12.93 16.12
N LYS A 22 20.35 12.92 17.46
CA LYS A 22 19.40 12.09 18.21
C LYS A 22 17.94 12.47 17.88
N ARG A 23 17.63 13.78 17.86
CA ARG A 23 16.29 14.29 17.52
C ARG A 23 15.89 13.91 16.10
N THR A 24 16.75 14.15 15.11
CA THR A 24 16.43 13.84 13.70
C THR A 24 16.28 12.34 13.45
N ARG A 25 17.12 11.50 14.07
CA ARG A 25 16.98 10.02 13.99
C ARG A 25 15.65 9.53 14.58
N ARG A 26 15.20 10.07 15.72
CA ARG A 26 13.90 9.72 16.31
C ARG A 26 12.75 10.09 15.38
N LEU A 27 12.80 11.30 14.80
CA LEU A 27 11.78 11.78 13.86
C LEU A 27 11.74 10.93 12.58
N GLN A 28 12.90 10.59 11.99
CA GLN A 28 12.98 9.72 10.82
C GLN A 28 12.38 8.33 11.09
N ARG A 29 12.64 7.74 12.25
CA ARG A 29 12.05 6.44 12.64
C ARG A 29 10.53 6.51 12.75
N LYS A 30 9.99 7.58 13.39
CA LYS A 30 8.52 7.79 13.48
C LYS A 30 7.91 7.92 12.07
N ARG A 31 8.51 8.75 11.20
CA ARG A 31 8.07 8.91 9.81
C ARG A 31 8.14 7.60 9.01
N ARG A 32 9.17 6.78 9.22
CA ARG A 32 9.30 5.47 8.54
C ARG A 32 8.18 4.52 8.95
N LYS A 33 7.89 4.40 10.25
CA LYS A 33 6.78 3.57 10.76
C LYS A 33 5.42 4.04 10.22
N MET A 34 5.18 5.35 10.23
CA MET A 34 3.94 5.92 9.68
C MET A 34 3.79 5.58 8.19
N ARG A 35 4.84 5.77 7.39
CA ARG A 35 4.80 5.44 5.95
C ARG A 35 4.58 3.95 5.69
N GLN A 36 5.17 3.06 6.51
CA GLN A 36 4.92 1.63 6.38
C GLN A 36 3.44 1.30 6.63
N ARG A 37 2.83 1.89 7.66
CA ARG A 37 1.38 1.72 7.94
C ARG A 37 0.52 2.22 6.78
N SER A 38 0.81 3.42 6.26
CA SER A 38 0.07 3.98 5.12
C SER A 38 0.22 3.13 3.86
N LYS A 39 1.40 2.55 3.61
CA LYS A 39 1.60 1.64 2.46
C LYS A 39 0.73 0.39 2.54
N LEU A 40 0.54 -0.18 3.73
CA LEU A 40 -0.34 -1.35 3.91
C LEU A 40 -1.81 -0.99 3.60
N ILE A 41 -2.26 0.18 4.04
CA ILE A 41 -3.62 0.68 3.78
C ILE A 41 -3.83 0.98 2.30
N ILE A 42 -2.85 1.61 1.65
CA ILE A 42 -2.92 1.91 0.22
C ILE A 42 -2.89 0.61 -0.59
N ALA A 43 -1.98 -0.31 -0.27
CA ALA A 43 -1.89 -1.60 -0.95
C ALA A 43 -3.17 -2.44 -0.82
N SER A 44 -3.85 -2.43 0.34
CA SER A 44 -5.11 -3.15 0.50
C SER A 44 -6.23 -2.56 -0.37
N PHE A 45 -6.25 -1.23 -0.52
CA PHE A 45 -7.21 -0.55 -1.38
C PHE A 45 -6.93 -0.81 -2.86
N ASP A 46 -5.67 -0.74 -3.29
CA ASP A 46 -5.25 -1.03 -4.66
C ASP A 46 -5.53 -2.49 -5.04
N LEU A 47 -5.29 -3.43 -4.12
CA LEU A 47 -5.61 -4.85 -4.33
C LEU A 47 -7.12 -5.06 -4.47
N SER A 48 -7.94 -4.38 -3.66
CA SER A 48 -9.40 -4.45 -3.76
C SER A 48 -9.90 -3.93 -5.10
N LYS A 49 -9.35 -2.79 -5.56
CA LYS A 49 -9.66 -2.25 -6.90
C LYS A 49 -9.25 -3.21 -8.00
N ALA A 50 -8.05 -3.80 -7.93
CA ALA A 50 -7.57 -4.75 -8.92
C ALA A 50 -8.48 -5.99 -9.00
N VAL A 51 -8.90 -6.56 -7.85
CA VAL A 51 -9.84 -7.69 -7.79
C VAL A 51 -11.20 -7.33 -8.37
N THR A 52 -11.73 -6.13 -8.06
CA THR A 52 -12.98 -5.70 -8.68
C THR A 52 -12.84 -5.46 -10.18
N ALA A 53 -11.70 -4.96 -10.64
CA ALA A 53 -11.46 -4.73 -12.07
C ALA A 53 -11.37 -6.06 -12.84
N THR A 54 -10.74 -7.09 -12.28
CA THR A 54 -10.67 -8.41 -12.89
C THR A 54 -12.04 -9.10 -12.93
N PHE A 55 -12.82 -9.02 -11.85
CA PHE A 55 -14.17 -9.61 -11.81
C PHE A 55 -15.17 -8.90 -12.74
N ASN A 56 -14.96 -7.61 -13.02
CA ASN A 56 -15.79 -6.85 -13.94
C ASN A 56 -15.31 -6.88 -15.40
N HIS A 57 -14.27 -7.66 -15.72
CA HIS A 57 -13.82 -7.82 -17.10
C HIS A 57 -14.91 -8.48 -17.94
N PRO A 58 -15.35 -7.87 -19.07
CA PRO A 58 -16.54 -8.30 -19.81
C PRO A 58 -16.49 -9.78 -20.23
N GLY A 59 -15.34 -10.26 -20.70
CA GLY A 59 -15.20 -11.67 -21.10
C GLY A 59 -15.31 -12.70 -19.96
N LEU A 60 -15.01 -12.34 -18.72
CA LEU A 60 -15.15 -13.25 -17.56
C LEU A 60 -16.59 -13.25 -17.02
N LYS A 61 -17.25 -12.08 -17.02
CA LYS A 61 -18.66 -11.96 -16.62
C LYS A 61 -19.58 -12.75 -17.53
N GLU A 62 -19.39 -12.65 -18.85
CA GLU A 62 -20.21 -13.37 -19.83
C GLU A 62 -20.01 -14.88 -19.71
N SER A 63 -18.76 -15.33 -19.53
CA SER A 63 -18.45 -16.75 -19.33
C SER A 63 -19.07 -17.30 -18.05
N LEU A 64 -18.96 -16.60 -16.91
CA LEU A 64 -19.60 -16.99 -15.66
C LEU A 64 -21.14 -17.04 -15.75
N SER A 65 -21.75 -16.07 -16.45
CA SER A 65 -23.20 -16.05 -16.66
C SER A 65 -23.69 -17.21 -17.55
N SER A 66 -22.89 -17.58 -18.56
CA SER A 66 -23.15 -18.71 -19.45
C SER A 66 -23.04 -20.04 -18.70
N TRP A 67 -22.01 -20.21 -17.87
CA TRP A 67 -21.83 -21.39 -17.02
C TRP A 67 -22.94 -21.52 -15.97
N CYS A 68 -23.34 -20.41 -15.35
CA CYS A 68 -24.44 -20.41 -14.38
C CYS A 68 -25.78 -20.78 -15.04
N SER A 69 -26.01 -20.29 -16.26
CA SER A 69 -27.18 -20.67 -17.06
C SER A 69 -27.15 -22.16 -17.43
N GLN A 70 -26.00 -22.70 -17.87
CA GLN A 70 -25.84 -24.13 -18.18
C GLN A 70 -26.03 -25.03 -16.95
N LEU A 71 -25.53 -24.62 -15.78
CA LEU A 71 -25.75 -25.32 -14.51
C LEU A 71 -27.24 -25.33 -14.12
N SER A 72 -27.95 -24.21 -14.30
CA SER A 72 -29.39 -24.13 -14.02
C SER A 72 -30.19 -25.09 -14.91
N VAL A 73 -29.88 -25.14 -16.21
CA VAL A 73 -30.55 -26.02 -17.18
C VAL A 73 -30.24 -27.49 -16.89
N SER A 74 -29.01 -27.80 -16.47
CA SER A 74 -28.60 -29.16 -16.13
C SER A 74 -29.30 -29.67 -14.85
N LEU A 75 -29.44 -28.82 -13.83
CA LEU A 75 -30.16 -29.14 -12.60
C LEU A 75 -31.67 -29.33 -12.82
N LEU A 76 -32.30 -28.48 -13.64
CA LEU A 76 -33.71 -28.63 -14.01
C LEU A 76 -33.98 -29.91 -14.81
N ARG A 77 -33.01 -30.37 -15.61
CA ARG A 77 -33.11 -31.55 -16.46
C ARG A 77 -32.83 -32.88 -15.74
N SER A 78 -32.25 -32.84 -14.54
CA SER A 78 -32.13 -34.00 -13.64
C SER A 78 -33.31 -34.14 -12.67
N ALA A 79 -34.21 -33.16 -12.60
CA ALA A 79 -35.36 -33.14 -11.70
C ALA A 79 -36.67 -33.68 -12.31
N PHE A 80 -36.64 -34.11 -13.58
CA PHE A 80 -37.73 -34.75 -14.34
C PHE A 80 -37.21 -36.05 -14.95
#